data_AF-A0A847AZX5-F1
#
_entry.id   AF-A0A847AZX5-F1
#
_cell.length_a   1.000
_cell.length_b   1.000
_cell.length_c   1.000
_cell.angle_alpha   90.00
_cell.angle_beta   90.00
_cell.angle_gamma   90.00
#
_symmetry.space_group_name_H-M   'P 1'
#
loop_
_entity.id
_entity.type
_entity.pdbx_description
1 polymer ?
#
loop_
_entity_poly.entity_id
_entity_poly.type
_entity_poly.pdbx_seq_one_letter_code
_entity_poly.pdbx_strand_id
1 'polypeptide(L)'
;RKIAASLSSTGSPALFLHAAESLHGDIGVLSAADALLILSYSGATEGIDVFLRTVKNIGAPIVAMTGNPSSPLARGADALILVDIEREACPYNLAPTSSTTAMLALGDAIALSLLELKGFKPENFASLHPGGALGRKLLLKAKDIIEKKNANPLMKATASVKEALILMTTSRSGATSVVDDSGKLVGYFTDGDLRRKIQEDPDLLERKIGEVMTVNPRKISPDTLAIVAKDIFRKNRFDNMPVVDSEGRPVGILDERDILESGL
;
A
#
# COMPACT_ATOMS: atom_id res chain seq x y z
N ARG A 1 -1.76 18.18 15.52
CA ARG A 1 -1.30 16.76 15.51
C ARG A 1 -1.82 15.99 14.30
N LYS A 2 -3.14 15.87 14.08
CA LYS A 2 -3.75 15.16 12.93
C LYS A 2 -3.22 15.63 11.56
N ILE A 3 -3.18 16.94 11.32
CA ILE A 3 -2.72 17.52 10.04
C ILE A 3 -1.27 17.12 9.74
N ALA A 4 -0.38 17.18 10.73
CA ALA A 4 1.02 16.74 10.57
C ALA A 4 1.11 15.24 10.22
N ALA A 5 0.25 14.41 10.82
CA ALA A 5 0.16 12.99 10.46
C ALA A 5 -0.35 12.79 9.03
N SER A 6 -1.42 13.49 8.61
CA SER A 6 -1.92 13.46 7.22
C SER A 6 -0.81 13.83 6.23
N LEU A 7 -0.12 14.95 6.47
CA LEU A 7 0.98 15.42 5.62
C LEU A 7 2.09 14.37 5.52
N SER A 8 2.54 13.84 6.65
CA SER A 8 3.63 12.86 6.69
C SER A 8 3.25 11.56 5.96
N SER A 9 2.03 11.06 6.18
CA SER A 9 1.50 9.88 5.49
C SER A 9 1.31 10.08 3.98
N THR A 10 1.25 11.32 3.51
CA THR A 10 1.04 11.68 2.10
C THR A 10 2.29 12.28 1.44
N GLY A 11 3.47 12.05 2.03
CA GLY A 11 4.76 12.40 1.41
C GLY A 11 5.26 13.82 1.70
N SER A 12 4.70 14.48 2.71
CA SER A 12 5.17 15.77 3.22
C SER A 12 5.58 15.63 4.68
N PRO A 13 6.87 15.40 4.99
CA PRO A 13 7.34 15.31 6.36
C PRO A 13 6.85 16.51 7.19
N ALA A 14 6.19 16.24 8.30
CA ALA A 14 5.60 17.29 9.14
C ALA A 14 5.64 16.88 10.61
N LEU A 15 5.99 17.84 11.46
CA LEU A 15 6.01 17.69 12.90
C LEU A 15 4.94 18.58 13.54
N PHE A 16 4.32 18.10 14.62
CA PHE A 16 3.43 18.93 15.42
C PHE A 16 4.22 19.57 16.56
N LEU A 17 4.13 20.89 16.68
CA LEU A 17 4.67 21.66 17.81
C LEU A 17 3.52 22.13 18.70
N HIS A 18 3.70 22.03 20.02
CA HIS A 18 2.73 22.54 20.98
C HIS A 18 3.02 24.01 21.27
N ALA A 19 2.04 24.90 21.08
CA ALA A 19 2.25 26.35 21.16
C ALA A 19 2.85 26.82 22.50
N ALA A 20 2.41 26.23 23.63
CA ALA A 20 2.90 26.59 24.96
C ALA A 20 4.37 26.17 25.21
N GLU A 21 4.81 25.09 24.58
CA GLU A 21 6.15 24.51 24.75
C GLU A 21 7.13 25.04 23.70
N SER A 22 6.62 25.56 22.58
CA SER A 22 7.41 26.07 21.46
C SER A 22 8.41 27.15 21.88
N LEU A 23 7.99 28.11 22.71
CA LEU A 23 8.88 29.17 23.21
C LEU A 23 9.87 28.70 24.30
N HIS A 24 9.74 27.47 24.76
CA HIS A 24 10.53 26.90 25.86
C HIS A 24 11.49 25.78 25.41
N GLY A 25 11.75 25.65 24.11
CA GLY A 25 12.78 24.77 23.56
C GLY A 25 12.38 24.05 22.28
N ASP A 26 11.09 23.74 22.12
CA ASP A 26 10.58 22.97 20.97
C ASP A 26 10.77 23.69 19.64
N ILE A 27 10.89 25.03 19.63
CA ILE A 27 11.16 25.79 18.40
C ILE A 27 12.52 25.45 17.76
N GLY A 28 13.44 24.84 18.51
CA GLY A 28 14.77 24.47 18.00
C GLY A 28 14.75 23.40 16.90
N VAL A 29 13.62 22.72 16.69
CA VAL A 29 13.45 21.76 15.59
C VAL A 29 13.13 22.43 14.25
N LEU A 30 12.77 23.73 14.26
CA LEU A 30 12.44 24.49 13.06
C LEU A 30 13.69 25.05 12.39
N SER A 31 13.80 24.89 11.08
CA SER A 31 14.88 25.46 10.26
C SER A 31 14.35 26.40 9.18
N ALA A 32 15.23 27.18 8.56
CA ALA A 32 14.89 28.05 7.44
C ALA A 32 14.42 27.30 6.18
N ALA A 33 14.67 25.99 6.09
CA ALA A 33 14.23 25.15 4.98
C ALA A 33 12.79 24.63 5.15
N ASP A 34 12.20 24.83 6.34
CA ASP A 34 10.85 24.40 6.68
C ASP A 34 9.83 25.51 6.43
N ALA A 35 8.55 25.15 6.40
CA ALA A 35 7.44 26.10 6.44
C ALA A 35 6.61 25.87 7.71
N LEU A 36 6.20 26.94 8.37
CA LEU A 36 5.44 26.87 9.60
C LEU A 36 3.95 27.19 9.36
N LEU A 37 3.09 26.18 9.54
CA LEU A 37 1.64 26.34 9.53
C LEU A 37 1.12 26.56 10.95
N ILE A 38 0.60 27.76 11.24
CA ILE A 38 0.05 28.14 12.55
C ILE A 38 -1.47 28.14 12.50
N LEU A 39 -2.11 27.47 13.45
CA LEU A 39 -3.57 27.41 13.57
C LEU A 39 -4.02 28.19 14.81
N SER A 40 -4.80 29.24 14.61
CA SER A 40 -5.47 29.98 15.70
C SER A 40 -6.66 30.75 15.14
N TYR A 41 -7.88 30.41 15.57
CA TYR A 41 -9.08 31.01 14.99
C TYR A 41 -9.17 32.52 15.27
N SER A 42 -8.86 32.96 16.49
CA SER A 42 -8.79 34.39 16.82
C SER A 42 -7.52 35.07 16.29
N GLY A 43 -6.43 34.31 16.11
CA GLY A 43 -5.12 34.79 15.69
C GLY A 43 -4.46 35.76 16.69
N ALA A 44 -4.97 35.85 17.91
CA ALA A 44 -4.60 36.84 18.92
C ALA A 44 -4.23 36.19 20.28
N THR A 45 -3.69 34.97 20.25
CA THR A 45 -3.24 34.28 21.46
C THR A 45 -2.10 35.04 22.13
N GLU A 46 -2.06 35.03 23.46
CA GLU A 46 -0.96 35.63 24.23
C GLU A 46 0.41 35.10 23.77
N GLY A 47 1.40 35.99 23.64
CA GLY A 47 2.75 35.63 23.21
C GLY A 47 2.93 35.42 21.70
N ILE A 48 1.87 35.54 20.88
CA ILE A 48 1.97 35.32 19.42
C ILE A 48 2.98 36.25 18.75
N ASP A 49 3.07 37.51 19.15
CA ASP A 49 4.01 38.47 18.56
C ASP A 49 5.48 38.13 18.85
N VAL A 50 5.76 37.56 20.03
CA VAL A 50 7.10 37.07 20.39
C VAL A 50 7.42 35.86 19.53
N PHE A 51 6.49 34.91 19.43
CA PHE A 51 6.66 33.71 18.61
C PHE A 51 6.92 34.03 17.14
N LEU A 52 6.11 34.90 16.53
CA LEU A 52 6.26 35.31 15.13
C LEU A 52 7.61 35.98 14.87
N ARG A 53 8.10 36.82 15.78
CA ARG A 53 9.43 37.43 15.67
C ARG A 53 10.55 36.38 15.73
N THR A 54 10.44 35.41 16.64
CA THR A 54 11.42 34.32 16.73
C THR A 54 11.48 33.52 15.43
N VAL A 55 10.32 33.14 14.87
CA VAL A 55 10.25 32.40 13.61
C VAL A 55 10.81 33.21 12.44
N LYS A 56 10.51 34.52 12.37
CA LYS A 56 11.09 35.41 11.36
C LYS A 56 12.61 35.48 11.43
N ASN A 57 13.18 35.45 12.63
CA ASN A 57 14.64 35.40 12.80
C ASN A 57 15.24 34.05 12.35
N ILE A 58 14.50 32.95 12.49
CA ILE A 58 14.89 31.65 11.93
C ILE A 58 14.84 31.67 10.40
N GLY A 59 13.93 32.48 9.81
CA GLY A 59 13.78 32.64 8.37
C GLY A 59 12.82 31.65 7.72
N ALA A 60 12.07 30.88 8.52
CA ALA A 60 11.05 29.97 8.00
C ALA A 60 9.78 30.75 7.58
N PRO A 61 9.25 30.55 6.36
CA PRO A 61 7.99 31.15 5.95
C PRO A 61 6.82 30.71 6.85
N ILE A 62 5.95 31.66 7.17
CA ILE A 62 4.81 31.49 8.06
C ILE A 62 3.52 31.49 7.25
N VAL A 63 2.73 30.42 7.38
CA VAL A 63 1.37 30.31 6.87
C VAL A 63 0.40 30.35 8.04
N ALA A 64 -0.49 31.34 8.04
CA ALA A 64 -1.52 31.48 9.07
C ALA A 64 -2.84 30.85 8.63
N MET A 65 -3.44 30.05 9.51
CA MET A 65 -4.81 29.56 9.38
C MET A 65 -5.66 30.16 10.51
N THR A 66 -6.47 31.17 10.19
CA THR A 66 -7.22 31.98 11.16
C THR A 66 -8.52 32.49 10.58
N GLY A 67 -9.53 32.78 11.42
CA GLY A 67 -10.79 33.39 10.98
C GLY A 67 -10.78 34.92 11.00
N ASN A 68 -9.77 35.53 11.62
CA ASN A 68 -9.64 36.98 11.67
C ASN A 68 -8.46 37.47 10.79
N PRO A 69 -8.73 38.05 9.60
CA PRO A 69 -7.69 38.54 8.70
C PRO A 69 -6.96 39.78 9.25
N SER A 70 -7.52 40.43 10.26
CA SER A 70 -6.91 41.57 10.96
C SER A 70 -6.25 41.16 12.28
N SER A 71 -6.01 39.86 12.52
CA SER A 71 -5.34 39.40 13.73
C SER A 71 -3.83 39.66 13.69
N PRO A 72 -3.14 39.70 14.87
CA PRO A 72 -1.68 39.72 14.92
C PRO A 72 -1.03 38.59 14.12
N LEU A 73 -1.58 37.37 14.21
CA LEU A 73 -1.13 36.22 13.42
C LEU A 73 -1.23 36.49 11.91
N ALA A 74 -2.38 36.96 11.42
CA ALA A 74 -2.59 37.23 10.00
C ALA A 74 -1.61 38.29 9.47
N ARG A 75 -1.38 39.38 10.22
CA ARG A 75 -0.42 40.43 9.83
C ARG A 75 1.04 39.97 9.86
N GLY A 76 1.36 39.01 10.72
CA GLY A 76 2.72 38.50 10.89
C GLY A 76 3.10 37.39 9.92
N ALA A 77 2.14 36.80 9.21
CA ALA A 77 2.34 35.68 8.31
C ALA A 77 2.67 36.12 6.87
N ASP A 78 3.35 35.24 6.12
CA ASP A 78 3.68 35.44 4.71
C ASP A 78 2.52 35.02 3.79
N ALA A 79 1.69 34.07 4.24
CA ALA A 79 0.47 33.66 3.56
C ALA A 79 -0.68 33.44 4.55
N LEU A 80 -1.90 33.74 4.12
CA LEU A 80 -3.11 33.60 4.91
C LEU A 80 -4.06 32.59 4.27
N ILE A 81 -4.48 31.60 5.06
CA ILE A 81 -5.62 30.72 4.81
C ILE A 81 -6.74 31.19 5.73
N LEU A 82 -7.67 31.97 5.17
CA LEU A 82 -8.80 32.47 5.92
C LEU A 82 -9.79 31.34 6.21
N VAL A 83 -10.12 31.14 7.48
CA VAL A 83 -11.12 30.16 7.93
C VAL A 83 -12.40 30.91 8.25
N ASP A 84 -13.28 30.99 7.26
CA ASP A 84 -14.57 31.66 7.43
C ASP A 84 -15.62 30.67 7.94
N ILE A 85 -16.19 30.96 9.10
CA ILE A 85 -17.35 30.24 9.64
C ILE A 85 -18.40 31.27 10.07
N GLU A 86 -19.68 30.96 9.84
CA GLU A 86 -20.77 31.84 10.24
C GLU A 86 -20.89 31.94 11.77
N ARG A 87 -20.79 30.80 12.46
CA ARG A 87 -20.81 30.69 13.92
C ARG A 87 -20.28 29.35 14.37
N GLU A 88 -19.92 29.26 15.65
CA GLU A 88 -19.70 27.98 16.31
C GLU A 88 -21.02 27.22 16.48
N ALA A 89 -20.92 25.89 16.53
CA ALA A 89 -22.06 25.03 16.83
C ALA A 89 -22.45 25.12 18.33
N CYS A 90 -21.51 25.53 19.18
CA CYS A 90 -21.76 25.88 20.57
C CYS A 90 -22.87 26.94 20.67
N PRO A 91 -23.94 26.73 21.46
CA PRO A 91 -25.05 27.68 21.59
C PRO A 91 -24.64 29.09 22.03
N TYR A 92 -23.50 29.21 22.72
CA TYR A 92 -22.98 30.47 23.22
C TYR A 92 -21.88 31.09 22.34
N ASN A 93 -21.51 30.42 21.24
CA ASN A 93 -20.43 30.83 20.36
C ASN A 93 -19.04 30.95 21.03
N LEU A 94 -18.84 30.25 22.17
CA LEU A 94 -17.61 30.32 22.96
C LEU A 94 -16.67 29.15 22.72
N ALA A 95 -17.22 27.94 22.66
CA ALA A 95 -16.42 26.73 22.53
C ALA A 95 -16.06 26.50 21.05
N PRO A 96 -14.78 26.28 20.73
CA PRO A 96 -14.34 26.03 19.36
C PRO A 96 -14.87 24.67 18.88
N THR A 97 -15.70 24.69 17.85
CA THR A 97 -16.42 23.51 17.33
C THR A 97 -16.42 23.48 15.81
N SER A 98 -17.07 24.46 15.17
CA SER A 98 -17.08 24.62 13.72
C SER A 98 -15.72 25.09 13.22
N SER A 99 -15.06 25.99 13.95
CA SER A 99 -13.74 26.52 13.57
C SER A 99 -12.67 25.43 13.53
N THR A 100 -12.61 24.60 14.57
CA THR A 100 -11.65 23.49 14.67
C THR A 100 -11.91 22.43 13.61
N THR A 101 -13.17 22.14 13.31
CA THR A 101 -13.55 21.20 12.25
C THR A 101 -13.17 21.74 10.86
N ALA A 102 -13.45 23.02 10.59
CA ALA A 102 -13.07 23.68 9.34
C ALA A 102 -11.55 23.68 9.15
N MET A 103 -10.79 24.01 10.19
CA MET A 103 -9.32 23.95 10.16
C MET A 103 -8.77 22.55 9.91
N LEU A 104 -9.38 21.51 10.50
CA LEU A 104 -8.99 20.13 10.24
C LEU A 104 -9.23 19.74 8.77
N ALA A 105 -10.39 20.10 8.22
CA ALA A 105 -10.73 19.84 6.83
C ALA A 105 -9.79 20.59 5.86
N LEU A 106 -9.48 21.86 6.15
CA LEU A 106 -8.49 22.63 5.39
C LEU A 106 -7.10 22.01 5.48
N GLY A 107 -6.71 21.49 6.64
CA GLY A 107 -5.46 20.76 6.80
C GLY A 107 -5.37 19.52 5.90
N ASP A 108 -6.46 18.79 5.73
CA ASP A 108 -6.53 17.68 4.78
C ASP A 108 -6.49 18.16 3.33
N ALA A 109 -7.18 19.25 3.01
CA ALA A 109 -7.11 19.85 1.68
C ALA A 109 -5.67 20.25 1.31
N ILE A 110 -4.91 20.82 2.25
CA ILE A 110 -3.48 21.14 2.06
C ILE A 110 -2.68 19.85 1.82
N ALA A 111 -2.89 18.82 2.63
CA ALA A 111 -2.17 17.56 2.49
C ALA A 111 -2.41 16.91 1.11
N LEU A 112 -3.67 16.89 0.65
CA LEU A 112 -4.03 16.34 -0.65
C LEU A 112 -3.53 17.21 -1.82
N SER A 113 -3.56 18.54 -1.66
CA SER A 113 -3.01 19.46 -2.68
C SER A 113 -1.49 19.27 -2.83
N LEU A 114 -0.77 19.12 -1.71
CA LEU A 114 0.67 18.85 -1.74
C LEU A 114 0.99 17.45 -2.28
N LEU A 115 0.18 16.45 -1.93
CA LEU A 115 0.25 15.10 -2.50
C LEU A 115 0.21 15.16 -4.03
N GLU A 116 -0.78 15.86 -4.58
CA GLU A 116 -0.96 16.00 -6.03
C GLU A 116 0.20 16.76 -6.69
N LEU A 117 0.59 17.91 -6.12
CA LEU A 117 1.70 18.72 -6.65
C LEU A 117 3.05 17.97 -6.65
N LYS A 118 3.26 17.09 -5.67
CA LYS A 118 4.45 16.24 -5.60
C LYS A 118 4.38 14.99 -6.49
N GLY A 119 3.26 14.77 -7.18
CA GLY A 119 3.03 13.57 -7.99
C GLY A 119 3.06 12.29 -7.15
N PHE A 120 2.62 12.37 -5.90
CA PHE A 120 2.66 11.24 -4.96
C PHE A 120 1.68 10.15 -5.41
N LYS A 121 2.19 8.94 -5.57
CA LYS A 121 1.46 7.79 -6.13
C LYS A 121 1.06 6.79 -5.05
N PRO A 122 0.10 5.88 -5.32
CA PRO A 122 -0.25 4.81 -4.40
C PRO A 122 0.96 3.98 -3.93
N GLU A 123 1.95 3.75 -4.79
CA GLU A 123 3.17 3.00 -4.44
C GLU A 123 4.00 3.75 -3.37
N ASN A 124 4.03 5.09 -3.42
CA ASN A 124 4.65 5.90 -2.38
C ASN A 124 3.90 5.75 -1.06
N PHE A 125 2.57 5.77 -1.08
CA PHE A 125 1.76 5.53 0.11
C PHE A 125 2.08 4.16 0.73
N ALA A 126 2.18 3.14 -0.11
CA ALA A 126 2.47 1.79 0.32
C ALA A 126 3.87 1.66 0.97
N SER A 127 4.86 2.33 0.39
CA SER A 127 6.23 2.36 0.93
C SER A 127 6.34 3.02 2.30
N LEU A 128 5.49 4.02 2.58
CA LEU A 128 5.40 4.67 3.90
C LEU A 128 4.56 3.88 4.91
N HIS A 129 3.80 2.87 4.46
CA HIS A 129 2.91 2.08 5.31
C HIS A 129 3.06 0.57 5.07
N PRO A 130 4.27 -0.01 5.14
CA PRO A 130 4.53 -1.40 4.73
C PRO A 130 3.80 -2.43 5.61
N GLY A 131 3.55 -2.11 6.89
CA GLY A 131 2.80 -2.98 7.82
C GLY A 131 1.27 -2.86 7.70
N GLY A 132 0.77 -1.87 6.97
CA GLY A 132 -0.66 -1.61 6.82
C GLY A 132 -1.32 -2.51 5.77
N ALA A 133 -2.62 -2.74 5.90
CA ALA A 133 -3.40 -3.51 4.92
C ALA A 133 -3.32 -2.92 3.50
N LEU A 134 -3.26 -1.59 3.38
CA LEU A 134 -3.13 -0.91 2.10
C LEU A 134 -1.72 -1.06 1.50
N GLY A 135 -0.67 -0.97 2.32
CA GLY A 135 0.70 -1.22 1.88
C GLY A 135 0.89 -2.64 1.36
N ARG A 136 0.36 -3.63 2.09
CA ARG A 136 0.34 -5.03 1.65
C ARG A 136 -0.39 -5.21 0.31
N LYS A 137 -1.56 -4.58 0.13
CA LYS A 137 -2.32 -4.62 -1.14
C LYS A 137 -1.53 -4.10 -2.35
N LEU A 138 -0.69 -3.09 -2.14
CA LEU A 138 -0.02 -2.39 -3.22
C LEU A 138 1.39 -2.92 -3.52
N LEU A 139 2.04 -3.62 -2.58
CA LEU A 139 3.44 -4.04 -2.72
C LEU A 139 3.64 -5.55 -2.79
N LEU A 140 2.72 -6.36 -2.25
CA LEU A 140 2.94 -7.80 -2.19
C LEU A 140 2.91 -8.43 -3.58
N LYS A 141 3.99 -9.10 -3.97
CA LYS A 141 4.15 -9.77 -5.27
C LYS A 141 4.07 -11.29 -5.13
N ALA A 142 3.86 -11.97 -6.25
CA ALA A 142 3.83 -13.43 -6.32
C ALA A 142 5.12 -14.07 -5.76
N LYS A 143 6.30 -13.49 -6.09
CA LYS A 143 7.59 -13.98 -5.58
C LYS A 143 7.69 -13.99 -4.05
N ASP A 144 7.17 -12.94 -3.41
CA ASP A 144 7.23 -12.79 -1.94
C ASP A 144 6.39 -13.85 -1.21
N ILE A 145 5.36 -14.38 -1.89
CA ILE A 145 4.49 -15.45 -1.38
C ILE A 145 5.15 -16.81 -1.61
N ILE A 146 5.61 -17.10 -2.82
CA ILE A 146 6.18 -18.43 -3.16
C ILE A 146 7.53 -18.69 -2.48
N GLU A 147 8.36 -17.67 -2.22
CA GLU A 147 9.64 -17.80 -1.52
C GLU A 147 9.45 -18.37 -0.10
N LYS A 148 8.33 -18.06 0.56
CA LYS A 148 8.03 -18.59 1.90
C LYS A 148 7.64 -20.06 1.90
N LYS A 149 7.03 -20.53 0.80
CA LYS A 149 6.46 -21.89 0.69
C LYS A 149 7.47 -22.90 0.15
N ASN A 150 8.45 -22.44 -0.64
CA ASN A 150 9.52 -23.24 -1.25
C ASN A 150 9.02 -24.50 -2.01
N ALA A 151 7.77 -24.47 -2.50
CA ALA A 151 7.15 -25.57 -3.22
C ALA A 151 7.11 -25.24 -4.73
N ASN A 152 7.99 -25.87 -5.48
CA ASN A 152 8.01 -25.81 -6.94
C ASN A 152 8.15 -27.23 -7.52
N PRO A 153 7.11 -28.07 -7.44
CA PRO A 153 7.14 -29.41 -8.01
C PRO A 153 7.28 -29.34 -9.53
N LEU A 154 8.37 -29.91 -10.04
CA LEU A 154 8.70 -29.99 -11.46
C LEU A 154 8.81 -31.44 -11.91
N MET A 155 8.32 -31.74 -13.12
CA MET A 155 8.49 -33.06 -13.72
C MET A 155 8.63 -33.00 -15.24
N LYS A 156 9.07 -34.11 -15.85
CA LYS A 156 9.19 -34.27 -17.30
C LYS A 156 7.89 -34.81 -17.90
N ALA A 157 7.62 -34.48 -19.15
CA ALA A 157 6.43 -34.96 -19.88
C ALA A 157 6.36 -36.50 -20.02
N THR A 158 7.50 -37.18 -19.85
CA THR A 158 7.63 -38.64 -19.93
C THR A 158 7.24 -39.37 -18.64
N ALA A 159 7.17 -38.66 -17.51
CA ALA A 159 6.77 -39.25 -16.23
C ALA A 159 5.26 -39.57 -16.23
N SER A 160 4.87 -40.52 -15.41
CA SER A 160 3.50 -40.98 -15.25
C SER A 160 2.66 -40.04 -14.39
N VAL A 161 1.33 -40.14 -14.52
CA VAL A 161 0.40 -39.44 -13.62
C VAL A 161 0.60 -39.90 -12.17
N LYS A 162 0.87 -41.18 -11.93
CA LYS A 162 1.18 -41.70 -10.59
C LYS A 162 2.38 -41.00 -9.95
N GLU A 163 3.46 -40.79 -10.71
CA GLU A 163 4.62 -40.03 -10.23
C GLU A 163 4.27 -38.57 -9.94
N ALA A 164 3.41 -37.95 -10.76
CA ALA A 164 2.89 -36.60 -10.51
C ALA A 164 2.18 -36.50 -9.15
N LEU A 165 1.31 -37.48 -8.84
CA LEU A 165 0.55 -37.50 -7.58
C LEU A 165 1.47 -37.62 -6.36
N ILE A 166 2.51 -38.45 -6.44
CA ILE A 166 3.50 -38.60 -5.37
C ILE A 166 4.26 -37.28 -5.18
N LEU A 167 4.67 -36.64 -6.28
CA LEU A 167 5.38 -35.36 -6.23
C LEU A 167 4.50 -34.24 -5.66
N MET A 168 3.24 -34.15 -6.09
CA MET A 168 2.26 -33.18 -5.59
C MET A 168 2.01 -33.38 -4.09
N THR A 169 1.84 -34.63 -3.65
CA THR A 169 1.63 -34.97 -2.24
C THR A 169 2.83 -34.61 -1.38
N THR A 170 4.04 -34.99 -1.81
CA THR A 170 5.29 -34.74 -1.04
C THR A 170 5.64 -33.25 -0.97
N SER A 171 5.33 -32.49 -2.02
CA SER A 171 5.50 -31.02 -2.06
C SER A 171 4.34 -30.24 -1.43
N ARG A 172 3.28 -30.91 -0.97
CA ARG A 172 2.05 -30.29 -0.46
C ARG A 172 1.46 -29.27 -1.44
N SER A 173 1.51 -29.58 -2.73
CA SER A 173 1.05 -28.73 -3.82
C SER A 173 -0.10 -29.42 -4.55
N GLY A 174 -1.19 -28.69 -4.80
CA GLY A 174 -2.34 -29.19 -5.59
C GLY A 174 -2.09 -29.22 -7.10
N ALA A 175 -0.84 -28.99 -7.52
CA ALA A 175 -0.44 -29.00 -8.91
C ALA A 175 1.07 -29.22 -9.09
N THR A 176 1.48 -29.56 -10.32
CA THR A 176 2.88 -29.70 -10.74
C THR A 176 3.12 -29.09 -12.12
N SER A 177 4.30 -28.50 -12.29
CA SER A 177 4.74 -27.95 -13.57
C SER A 177 5.47 -29.00 -14.39
N VAL A 178 5.12 -29.11 -15.67
CA VAL A 178 5.81 -29.99 -16.61
C VAL A 178 6.81 -29.16 -17.41
N VAL A 179 8.07 -29.59 -17.43
CA VAL A 179 9.18 -28.86 -18.07
C VAL A 179 9.85 -29.66 -19.18
N ASP A 180 10.41 -28.95 -20.16
CA ASP A 180 11.29 -29.52 -21.19
C ASP A 180 12.72 -29.74 -20.67
N ASP A 181 13.63 -30.14 -21.57
CA ASP A 181 15.05 -30.37 -21.26
C ASP A 181 15.85 -29.11 -20.96
N SER A 182 15.35 -27.94 -21.35
CA SER A 182 15.90 -26.64 -20.96
C SER A 182 15.34 -26.10 -19.64
N GLY A 183 14.41 -26.84 -19.01
CA GLY A 183 13.74 -26.46 -17.77
C GLY A 183 12.60 -25.45 -17.98
N LYS A 184 12.14 -25.23 -19.21
CA LYS A 184 11.05 -24.31 -19.52
C LYS A 184 9.70 -24.97 -19.35
N LEU A 185 8.70 -24.20 -18.92
CA LEU A 185 7.35 -24.67 -18.71
C LEU A 185 6.69 -25.06 -20.05
N VAL A 186 6.31 -26.33 -20.18
CA VAL A 186 5.57 -26.86 -21.35
C VAL A 186 4.16 -27.32 -21.01
N GLY A 187 3.88 -27.61 -19.74
CA GLY A 187 2.54 -27.98 -19.31
C GLY A 187 2.31 -27.87 -17.81
N TYR A 188 1.07 -28.12 -17.40
CA TYR A 188 0.63 -28.05 -16.01
C TYR A 188 -0.39 -29.13 -15.72
N PHE A 189 -0.34 -29.71 -14.53
CA PHE A 189 -1.29 -30.73 -14.10
C PHE A 189 -1.73 -30.46 -12.66
N THR A 190 -3.04 -30.54 -12.42
CA THR A 190 -3.68 -30.15 -11.17
C THR A 190 -4.57 -31.27 -10.60
N ASP A 191 -4.94 -31.18 -9.32
CA ASP A 191 -5.97 -32.06 -8.73
C ASP A 191 -7.31 -31.97 -9.48
N GLY A 192 -7.64 -30.79 -10.02
CA GLY A 192 -8.81 -30.58 -10.85
C GLY A 192 -8.75 -31.34 -12.19
N ASP A 193 -7.56 -31.48 -12.78
CA ASP A 193 -7.35 -32.29 -13.98
C ASP A 193 -7.47 -33.78 -13.65
N LEU A 194 -6.86 -34.23 -12.56
CA LEU A 194 -6.96 -35.60 -12.07
C LEU A 194 -8.43 -36.00 -11.87
N ARG A 195 -9.19 -35.19 -11.11
CA ARG A 195 -10.59 -35.48 -10.77
C ARG A 195 -11.47 -35.60 -12.01
N ARG A 196 -11.22 -34.78 -13.04
CA ARG A 196 -11.97 -34.82 -14.30
C ARG A 196 -11.60 -36.05 -15.13
N LYS A 197 -10.30 -36.30 -15.30
CA LYS A 197 -9.80 -37.34 -16.21
C LYS A 197 -9.94 -38.77 -15.68
N ILE A 198 -9.91 -38.97 -14.36
CA ILE A 198 -10.04 -40.32 -13.78
C ILE A 198 -11.43 -40.93 -14.01
N GLN A 199 -12.43 -40.09 -14.31
CA GLN A 199 -13.77 -40.55 -14.67
C GLN A 199 -13.85 -41.03 -16.13
N GLU A 200 -12.89 -40.61 -16.96
CA GLU A 200 -12.86 -40.86 -18.40
C GLU A 200 -11.86 -41.97 -18.78
N ASP A 201 -10.73 -42.06 -18.06
CA ASP A 201 -9.66 -43.03 -18.30
C ASP A 201 -9.36 -43.87 -17.04
N PRO A 202 -9.78 -45.14 -16.98
CA PRO A 202 -9.47 -46.05 -15.88
C PRO A 202 -7.98 -46.31 -15.67
N ASP A 203 -7.17 -46.19 -16.74
CA ASP A 203 -5.72 -46.44 -16.72
C ASP A 203 -4.93 -45.13 -16.58
N LEU A 204 -5.59 -44.02 -16.22
CA LEU A 204 -5.00 -42.67 -16.15
C LEU A 204 -3.68 -42.64 -15.36
N LEU A 205 -3.57 -43.41 -14.27
CA LEU A 205 -2.39 -43.42 -13.42
C LEU A 205 -1.12 -43.86 -14.15
N GLU A 206 -1.25 -44.74 -15.14
CA GLU A 206 -0.14 -45.27 -15.94
C GLU A 206 0.14 -44.43 -17.20
N ARG A 207 -0.75 -43.48 -17.54
CA ARG A 207 -0.54 -42.54 -18.65
C ARG A 207 0.62 -41.61 -18.37
N LYS A 208 1.29 -41.19 -19.45
CA LYS A 208 2.30 -40.12 -19.37
C LYS A 208 1.63 -38.78 -19.10
N ILE A 209 2.23 -37.98 -18.23
CA ILE A 209 1.75 -36.65 -17.88
C ILE A 209 1.63 -35.76 -19.12
N GLY A 210 2.54 -35.92 -20.10
CA GLY A 210 2.52 -35.18 -21.36
C GLY A 210 1.25 -35.42 -22.21
N GLU A 211 0.59 -36.56 -22.04
CA GLU A 211 -0.64 -36.91 -22.76
C GLU A 211 -1.89 -36.27 -22.10
N VAL A 212 -1.78 -35.90 -20.83
CA VAL A 212 -2.93 -35.46 -20.03
C VAL A 212 -2.79 -34.06 -19.43
N MET A 213 -1.61 -33.46 -19.46
CA MET A 213 -1.36 -32.12 -18.96
C MET A 213 -2.11 -31.05 -19.76
N THR A 214 -2.36 -29.91 -19.12
CA THR A 214 -2.72 -28.68 -19.84
C THR A 214 -1.48 -28.14 -20.53
N VAL A 215 -1.47 -28.16 -21.87
CA VAL A 215 -0.39 -27.60 -22.69
C VAL A 215 -0.47 -26.07 -22.69
N ASN A 216 0.69 -25.40 -22.57
CA ASN A 216 0.80 -23.93 -22.51
C ASN A 216 -0.19 -23.31 -21.50
N PRO A 217 -0.05 -23.65 -20.20
CA PRO A 217 -0.95 -23.19 -19.16
C PRO A 217 -0.90 -21.66 -19.03
N ARG A 218 -1.99 -21.06 -18.52
CA ARG A 218 -1.91 -19.68 -18.05
C ARG A 218 -0.89 -19.60 -16.92
N LYS A 219 -0.06 -18.56 -16.96
CA LYS A 219 1.06 -18.33 -16.05
C LYS A 219 1.11 -16.86 -15.64
N ILE A 220 1.75 -16.59 -14.51
CA ILE A 220 2.00 -15.22 -14.02
C ILE A 220 3.50 -14.98 -13.82
N SER A 221 3.92 -13.71 -13.87
CA SER A 221 5.30 -13.31 -13.58
C SER A 221 5.55 -13.28 -12.06
N PRO A 222 6.78 -13.55 -11.58
CA PRO A 222 7.20 -13.34 -10.20
C PRO A 222 6.90 -11.93 -9.67
N ASP A 223 6.91 -10.92 -10.54
CA ASP A 223 6.63 -9.53 -10.19
C ASP A 223 5.15 -9.14 -10.24
N THR A 224 4.26 -10.09 -10.56
CA THR A 224 2.80 -9.86 -10.54
C THR A 224 2.35 -9.54 -9.12
N LEU A 225 1.61 -8.45 -8.94
CA LEU A 225 1.03 -8.11 -7.64
C LEU A 225 0.03 -9.20 -7.21
N ALA A 226 0.05 -9.57 -5.93
CA ALA A 226 -0.82 -10.60 -5.37
C ALA A 226 -2.31 -10.26 -5.53
N ILE A 227 -2.67 -8.97 -5.48
CA ILE A 227 -4.05 -8.53 -5.76
C ILE A 227 -4.47 -8.76 -7.21
N VAL A 228 -3.54 -8.60 -8.16
CA VAL A 228 -3.78 -8.89 -9.57
C VAL A 228 -3.90 -10.40 -9.79
N ALA A 229 -3.05 -11.19 -9.13
CA ALA A 229 -3.16 -12.65 -9.15
C ALA A 229 -4.52 -13.13 -8.59
N LYS A 230 -4.97 -12.58 -7.45
CA LYS A 230 -6.30 -12.85 -6.87
C LYS A 230 -7.44 -12.61 -7.88
N ASP A 231 -7.37 -11.50 -8.61
CA ASP A 231 -8.36 -11.20 -9.64
C ASP A 231 -8.32 -12.17 -10.81
N ILE A 232 -7.14 -12.63 -11.23
CA ILE A 232 -6.99 -13.65 -12.26
C ILE A 232 -7.62 -14.97 -11.77
N PHE A 233 -7.34 -15.37 -10.53
CA PHE A 233 -7.83 -16.63 -9.95
C PHE A 233 -9.36 -16.61 -9.89
N ARG A 234 -9.95 -15.55 -9.34
CA ARG A 234 -11.41 -15.38 -9.26
C ARG A 234 -12.09 -15.37 -10.63
N LYS A 235 -11.54 -14.63 -11.60
CA LYS A 235 -12.15 -14.50 -12.94
C LYS A 235 -12.12 -15.82 -13.72
N ASN A 236 -11.06 -16.61 -13.56
CA ASN A 236 -10.87 -17.85 -14.31
C ASN A 236 -11.23 -19.10 -13.50
N ARG A 237 -11.62 -18.95 -12.22
CA ARG A 237 -11.86 -20.04 -11.26
C ARG A 237 -10.66 -20.99 -11.15
N PHE A 238 -9.47 -20.40 -10.98
CA PHE A 238 -8.24 -21.15 -10.73
C PHE A 238 -7.94 -21.17 -9.24
N ASP A 239 -7.58 -22.35 -8.73
CA ASP A 239 -7.13 -22.51 -7.33
C ASP A 239 -5.61 -22.26 -7.21
N ASN A 240 -4.87 -22.49 -8.29
CA ASN A 240 -3.43 -22.29 -8.36
C ASN A 240 -2.95 -21.96 -9.78
N MET A 241 -1.77 -21.36 -9.88
CA MET A 241 -1.11 -21.06 -11.15
C MET A 241 0.42 -21.17 -11.05
N PRO A 242 1.10 -21.59 -12.14
CA PRO A 242 2.56 -21.54 -12.21
C PRO A 242 3.05 -20.08 -12.29
N VAL A 243 4.08 -19.78 -11.50
CA VAL A 243 4.84 -18.52 -11.55
C VAL A 243 6.08 -18.77 -12.39
N VAL A 244 6.26 -17.97 -13.45
CA VAL A 244 7.26 -18.23 -14.50
C VAL A 244 8.11 -16.99 -14.73
N ASP A 245 9.42 -17.15 -14.66
CA ASP A 245 10.38 -16.06 -14.89
C ASP A 245 10.44 -15.60 -16.37
N SER A 246 11.27 -14.59 -16.64
CA SER A 246 11.48 -14.05 -17.98
C SER A 246 12.14 -15.03 -18.96
N GLU A 247 12.82 -16.08 -18.47
CA GLU A 247 13.44 -17.12 -19.29
C GLU A 247 12.47 -18.26 -19.63
N GLY A 248 11.27 -18.22 -19.05
CA GLY A 248 10.22 -19.23 -19.26
C GLY A 248 10.31 -20.40 -18.28
N ARG A 249 11.11 -20.30 -17.21
CA ARG A 249 11.24 -21.35 -16.19
C ARG A 249 10.21 -21.15 -15.07
N PRO A 250 9.50 -22.22 -14.65
CA PRO A 250 8.65 -22.16 -13.48
C PRO A 250 9.51 -22.01 -12.22
N VAL A 251 9.30 -20.93 -11.47
CA VAL A 251 10.00 -20.64 -10.21
C VAL A 251 9.17 -20.94 -8.97
N GLY A 252 7.89 -21.30 -9.15
CA GLY A 252 7.00 -21.71 -8.09
C GLY A 252 5.57 -21.87 -8.55
N ILE A 253 4.70 -22.23 -7.60
CA ILE A 253 3.25 -22.28 -7.79
C ILE A 253 2.61 -21.36 -6.75
N LEU A 254 1.74 -20.46 -7.22
CA LEU A 254 0.94 -19.60 -6.36
C LEU A 254 -0.44 -20.23 -6.15
N ASP A 255 -0.88 -20.39 -4.90
CA ASP A 255 -2.22 -20.91 -4.54
C ASP A 255 -3.11 -19.77 -4.05
N GLU A 256 -4.43 -19.86 -4.28
CA GLU A 256 -5.39 -18.86 -3.81
C GLU A 256 -5.33 -18.72 -2.29
N ARG A 257 -5.14 -19.84 -1.58
CA ARG A 257 -5.03 -19.88 -0.12
C ARG A 257 -3.82 -19.11 0.37
N ASP A 258 -2.70 -19.19 -0.34
CA ASP A 258 -1.49 -18.45 0.04
C ASP A 258 -1.70 -16.94 -0.08
N ILE A 259 -2.48 -16.51 -1.09
CA ILE A 259 -2.87 -15.10 -1.24
C ILE A 259 -3.79 -14.67 -0.09
N LEU A 260 -4.76 -15.49 0.30
CA LEU A 260 -5.67 -15.20 1.42
C LEU A 260 -4.93 -15.12 2.77
N GLU A 261 -4.02 -16.06 3.04
CA GLU A 261 -3.20 -16.11 4.25
C GLU A 261 -2.23 -14.91 4.35
N SER A 262 -1.87 -14.31 3.21
CA SER A 262 -1.04 -13.09 3.18
C SER A 262 -1.77 -11.81 3.63
N GLY A 263 -3.07 -11.90 3.93
CA GLY A 263 -3.90 -10.81 4.45
C GLY A 263 -4.56 -9.95 3.37
N LEU A 264 -4.89 -10.55 2.22
CA LEU A 264 -5.54 -9.91 1.06
C LEU A 264 -6.95 -10.41 0.76
#